data_AF-A0AA43F9U0-F1
#
_entry.id   AF-A0AA43F9U0-F1
#
_cell.length_a   1.000
_cell.length_b   1.000
_cell.length_c   1.000
_cell.angle_alpha   90.00
_cell.angle_beta   90.00
_cell.angle_gamma   90.00
#
_symmetry.space_group_name_H-M   'P 1'
#
loop_
_entity.id
_entity.type
_entity.pdbx_description
1 polymer ?
#
loop_
_entity_poly.entity_id
_entity_poly.type
_entity_poly.pdbx_seq_one_letter_code
_entity_poly.pdbx_strand_id
1 'polypeptide(L)'
;MGILSRLFNMPSFKGATNALLVELALPELTESQRAQLKGRAIDLFKAHRSSDGPPEAVLVELNQTPRIFQLNVLALAMKDLGHQLPLKKERFQKVTDPFDPTHADEHALRAVARRLKWHYGIEVWIAEESISFDSW
;
A
#
# COMPACT_ATOMS: atom_id res chain seq x y z
N MET A 1 -20.41 7.49 27.97
CA MET A 1 -19.37 7.56 26.93
C MET A 1 -18.17 6.75 27.42
N GLY A 2 -17.70 5.62 26.87
CA GLY A 2 -18.12 4.79 25.76
C GLY A 2 -17.38 3.45 25.90
N ILE A 3 -18.12 2.40 26.27
CA ILE A 3 -17.65 1.00 26.32
C ILE A 3 -17.81 0.31 24.96
N LEU A 4 -18.61 0.92 24.07
CA LEU A 4 -18.89 0.43 22.71
C LEU A 4 -17.74 0.68 21.70
N SER A 5 -16.76 1.54 22.00
CA SER A 5 -15.63 1.79 21.10
C SER A 5 -14.54 0.71 21.14
N ARG A 6 -14.50 -0.12 22.18
CA ARG A 6 -13.54 -1.24 22.31
C ARG A 6 -14.06 -2.59 21.80
N LEU A 7 -15.36 -2.70 21.54
CA LEU A 7 -16.00 -3.94 21.05
C LEU A 7 -15.96 -4.10 19.52
N PHE A 8 -15.52 -3.09 18.79
CA PHE A 8 -15.36 -3.12 17.34
C PHE A 8 -13.93 -2.74 16.96
N ASN A 9 -12.96 -3.63 17.26
CA ASN A 9 -11.71 -3.70 16.48
C ASN A 9 -12.09 -4.08 15.03
N MET A 10 -12.79 -3.20 14.32
CA MET A 10 -13.09 -3.38 12.92
C MET A 10 -11.77 -3.32 12.16
N PRO A 11 -11.47 -4.32 11.33
CA PRO A 11 -10.28 -4.29 10.50
C PRO A 11 -10.26 -3.00 9.69
N SER A 12 -9.10 -2.33 9.63
CA SER A 12 -8.96 -1.14 8.79
C SER A 12 -8.96 -1.58 7.32
N PHE A 13 -10.14 -1.54 6.69
CA PHE A 13 -10.27 -1.84 5.26
C PHE A 13 -9.49 -0.87 4.38
N LYS A 14 -9.05 0.28 4.90
CA LYS A 14 -8.35 1.31 4.14
C LYS A 14 -6.98 0.83 3.66
N GLY A 15 -6.17 0.28 4.57
CA GLY A 15 -4.85 -0.25 4.25
C GLY A 15 -4.93 -1.44 3.31
N ALA A 16 -5.86 -2.36 3.57
CA ALA A 16 -6.13 -3.50 2.70
C ALA A 16 -6.60 -3.08 1.29
N THR A 17 -7.49 -2.07 1.20
CA THR A 17 -7.95 -1.52 -0.08
C THR A 17 -6.80 -0.88 -0.85
N ASN A 18 -6.01 -0.04 -0.21
CA ASN A 18 -4.86 0.58 -0.84
C ASN A 18 -3.88 -0.46 -1.36
N ALA A 19 -3.50 -1.44 -0.52
CA ALA A 19 -2.54 -2.46 -0.88
C ALA A 19 -3.00 -3.29 -2.10
N LEU A 20 -4.25 -3.78 -2.10
CA LEU A 20 -4.77 -4.58 -3.21
C LEU A 20 -4.95 -3.76 -4.50
N LEU A 21 -5.29 -2.48 -4.40
CA LEU A 21 -5.37 -1.62 -5.57
C LEU A 21 -3.99 -1.34 -6.19
N VAL A 22 -2.96 -1.16 -5.36
CA VAL A 22 -1.58 -1.04 -5.85
C VAL A 22 -1.13 -2.35 -6.47
N GLU A 23 -1.38 -3.49 -5.82
CA GLU A 23 -1.03 -4.82 -6.32
C GLU A 23 -1.55 -5.05 -7.74
N LEU A 24 -2.81 -4.65 -8.00
CA LEU A 24 -3.41 -4.68 -9.33
C LEU A 24 -2.74 -3.75 -10.34
N ALA A 25 -2.24 -2.60 -9.90
CA ALA A 25 -1.64 -1.60 -10.78
C ALA A 25 -0.18 -1.91 -11.12
N LEU A 26 0.56 -2.62 -10.26
CA LEU A 26 2.01 -2.87 -10.43
C LEU A 26 2.39 -3.42 -11.82
N PRO A 27 1.68 -4.42 -12.40
CA PRO A 27 2.02 -4.96 -13.71
C PRO A 27 1.87 -3.93 -14.85
N GLU A 28 1.03 -2.92 -14.67
CA GLU A 28 0.73 -1.90 -15.69
C GLU A 28 1.69 -0.70 -15.64
N LEU A 29 2.56 -0.63 -14.62
CA LEU A 29 3.50 0.48 -14.47
C LEU A 29 4.64 0.40 -15.49
N THR A 30 4.80 1.47 -16.26
CA THR A 30 5.98 1.71 -17.11
C THR A 30 7.24 1.91 -16.27
N GLU A 31 8.41 1.72 -16.88
CA GLU A 31 9.71 1.95 -16.24
C GLU A 31 9.84 3.36 -15.68
N SER A 32 9.45 4.38 -16.44
CA SER A 32 9.45 5.78 -15.98
C SER A 32 8.56 6.00 -14.75
N GLN A 33 7.38 5.37 -14.71
CA GLN A 33 6.50 5.44 -13.55
C GLN A 33 7.08 4.72 -12.33
N ARG A 34 7.76 3.59 -12.52
CA ARG A 34 8.45 2.86 -11.44
C ARG A 34 9.57 3.70 -10.84
N ALA A 35 10.39 4.34 -11.67
CA ALA A 35 11.45 5.24 -11.21
C ALA A 35 10.90 6.43 -10.40
N GLN A 36 9.82 7.06 -10.87
CA GLN A 36 9.15 8.16 -10.15
C GLN A 36 8.57 7.69 -8.82
N LEU A 37 7.89 6.53 -8.81
CA LEU A 37 7.31 5.95 -7.62
C LEU A 37 8.37 5.54 -6.59
N LYS A 38 9.50 4.98 -7.04
CA LYS A 38 10.64 4.65 -6.18
C LYS A 38 11.16 5.87 -5.45
N GLY A 39 11.46 6.95 -6.18
CA GLY A 39 11.91 8.20 -5.57
C GLY A 39 10.93 8.72 -4.52
N ARG A 40 9.63 8.77 -4.88
CA ARG A 40 8.60 9.25 -3.95
C ARG A 40 8.38 8.33 -2.75
N ALA A 41 8.48 7.01 -2.94
CA ALA A 41 8.33 6.03 -1.86
C ALA A 41 9.47 6.16 -0.84
N ILE A 42 10.71 6.39 -1.29
CA ILE A 42 11.85 6.64 -0.40
C ILE A 42 11.61 7.92 0.43
N ASP A 43 11.17 9.01 -0.19
CA ASP A 43 10.86 10.27 0.52
C ASP A 43 9.77 10.08 1.59
N LEU A 44 8.69 9.37 1.23
CA LEU A 44 7.60 9.08 2.15
C LEU A 44 8.04 8.16 3.29
N PHE A 45 8.88 7.17 3.00
CA PHE A 45 9.43 6.28 4.01
C PHE A 45 10.28 7.07 5.01
N LYS A 46 11.19 7.93 4.54
CA LYS A 46 11.99 8.83 5.40
C LYS A 46 11.11 9.68 6.31
N ALA A 47 10.09 10.32 5.73
CA ALA A 47 9.20 11.22 6.46
C ALA A 47 8.45 10.49 7.59
N HIS A 48 7.95 9.28 7.34
CA HIS A 48 7.17 8.53 8.34
C HIS A 48 8.03 7.81 9.37
N ARG A 49 9.25 7.39 9.01
CA ARG A 49 10.19 6.73 9.94
C ARG A 49 11.09 7.70 10.68
N SER A 50 11.05 9.00 10.34
CA SER A 50 11.99 10.01 10.83
C SER A 50 13.45 9.54 10.65
N SER A 51 13.73 8.89 9.52
CA SER A 51 15.06 8.37 9.20
C SER A 51 15.85 9.43 8.44
N ASP A 52 16.91 9.93 9.08
CA ASP A 52 17.87 10.89 8.49
C ASP A 52 19.01 10.18 7.72
N GLY A 53 18.88 8.87 7.50
CA GLY A 53 19.90 8.06 6.82
C GLY A 53 20.10 8.42 5.34
N PRO A 54 21.25 8.05 4.76
CA PRO A 54 21.49 8.19 3.33
C PRO A 54 20.43 7.40 2.52
N PRO A 55 20.08 7.82 1.30
CA PRO A 55 19.05 7.18 0.47
C PRO A 55 19.21 5.66 0.34
N GLU A 56 20.44 5.17 0.25
CA GLU A 56 20.77 3.75 0.09
C GLU A 56 20.38 2.94 1.34
N ALA A 57 20.64 3.46 2.54
CA ALA A 57 20.24 2.80 3.79
C ALA A 57 18.71 2.72 3.90
N VAL A 58 18.02 3.80 3.52
CA VAL A 58 16.56 3.82 3.52
C VAL A 58 15.96 2.87 2.48
N LEU A 59 16.58 2.76 1.31
CA LEU A 59 16.17 1.80 0.29
C LEU A 59 16.27 0.35 0.81
N VAL A 60 17.34 0.02 1.53
CA VAL A 60 17.50 -1.29 2.16
C VAL A 60 16.38 -1.56 3.18
N GLU A 61 16.07 -0.60 4.06
CA GLU A 61 14.98 -0.74 5.03
C GLU A 61 13.61 -0.87 4.35
N LEU A 62 13.36 -0.09 3.31
CA LEU A 62 12.14 -0.17 2.51
C LEU A 62 12.02 -1.55 1.84
N ASN A 63 13.09 -2.10 1.27
CA ASN A 63 13.11 -3.43 0.67
C ASN A 63 12.85 -4.56 1.69
N GLN A 64 13.30 -4.40 2.93
CA GLN A 64 13.10 -5.36 4.02
C GLN A 64 11.70 -5.26 4.64
N THR A 65 10.95 -4.20 4.32
CA THR A 65 9.61 -4.00 4.85
C THR A 65 8.65 -5.06 4.25
N PRO A 66 7.71 -5.62 5.05
CA PRO A 66 6.67 -6.50 4.53
C PRO A 66 5.90 -5.88 3.36
N ARG A 67 5.61 -6.69 2.33
CA ARG A 67 4.99 -6.24 1.08
C ARG A 67 3.77 -5.34 1.29
N ILE A 68 2.88 -5.69 2.22
CA ILE A 68 1.67 -4.90 2.44
C ILE A 68 1.96 -3.45 2.85
N PHE A 69 3.00 -3.21 3.66
CA PHE A 69 3.36 -1.85 4.04
C PHE A 69 4.07 -1.14 2.88
N GLN A 70 4.90 -1.85 2.10
CA GLN A 70 5.47 -1.31 0.85
C GLN A 70 4.35 -0.85 -0.11
N LEU A 71 3.31 -1.67 -0.28
CA LEU A 71 2.13 -1.33 -1.10
C LEU A 71 1.36 -0.13 -0.54
N ASN A 72 1.26 0.02 0.78
CA ASN A 72 0.63 1.20 1.39
C ASN A 72 1.46 2.47 1.22
N VAL A 73 2.79 2.40 1.30
CA VAL A 73 3.69 3.51 0.93
C VAL A 73 3.51 3.86 -0.55
N LEU A 74 3.46 2.86 -1.43
CA LEU A 74 3.21 3.07 -2.85
C LEU A 74 1.84 3.67 -3.14
N ALA A 75 0.80 3.31 -2.39
CA ALA A 75 -0.52 3.91 -2.53
C ALA A 75 -0.50 5.41 -2.23
N LEU A 76 0.26 5.83 -1.21
CA LEU A 76 0.48 7.24 -0.91
C LEU A 76 1.27 7.91 -2.04
N ALA A 77 2.35 7.28 -2.53
CA ALA A 77 3.16 7.81 -3.62
C ALA A 77 2.37 7.98 -4.92
N MET A 78 1.59 6.96 -5.32
CA MET A 78 0.72 6.99 -6.49
C MET A 78 -0.33 8.09 -6.38
N LYS A 79 -0.89 8.28 -5.19
CA LYS A 79 -1.84 9.36 -4.92
C LYS A 79 -1.19 10.74 -5.04
N ASP A 80 -0.01 10.94 -4.47
CA ASP A 80 0.74 12.21 -4.52
C ASP A 80 1.13 12.57 -5.96
N LEU A 81 1.52 11.58 -6.75
CA LEU A 81 1.92 11.73 -8.16
C LEU A 81 0.72 11.75 -9.13
N GLY A 82 -0.51 11.53 -8.64
CA GLY A 82 -1.72 11.57 -9.46
C GLY A 82 -1.89 10.38 -10.42
N HIS A 83 -1.30 9.21 -10.12
CA HIS A 83 -1.48 8.01 -10.95
C HIS A 83 -2.93 7.56 -10.95
N GLN A 84 -3.42 7.16 -12.12
CA GLN A 84 -4.75 6.59 -12.25
C GLN A 84 -4.74 5.13 -11.81
N LEU A 85 -5.82 4.72 -11.14
CA LEU A 85 -6.08 3.33 -10.82
C LEU A 85 -6.69 2.60 -12.04
N PRO A 86 -6.37 1.31 -12.24
CA PRO A 86 -7.00 0.50 -13.29
C PRO A 86 -8.55 0.49 -13.14
N LEU A 87 -9.03 0.50 -11.90
CA LEU A 87 -10.44 0.50 -11.57
C LEU A 87 -10.96 1.93 -11.35
N LYS A 88 -11.54 2.53 -12.40
CA LYS A 88 -11.97 3.96 -12.42
C LYS A 88 -12.94 4.38 -11.30
N LYS A 89 -13.68 3.44 -10.69
CA LYS A 89 -14.62 3.71 -9.58
C LYS A 89 -13.96 3.59 -8.20
N GLU A 90 -12.76 3.01 -8.13
CA GLU A 90 -11.99 2.88 -6.91
C GLU A 90 -11.12 4.12 -6.68
N ARG A 91 -10.75 4.35 -5.41
CA ARG A 91 -9.88 5.46 -5.00
C ARG A 91 -9.02 5.02 -3.82
N PHE A 92 -7.81 5.56 -3.75
CA PHE A 92 -6.98 5.40 -2.57
C PHE A 92 -7.65 6.01 -1.34
N GLN A 93 -7.70 5.22 -0.28
CA GLN A 93 -8.24 5.59 1.01
C GLN A 93 -7.21 6.42 1.79
N LYS A 94 -7.70 7.35 2.62
CA LYS A 94 -6.83 8.14 3.49
C LYS A 94 -6.27 7.26 4.61
N VAL A 95 -4.95 7.04 4.57
CA VAL A 95 -4.14 6.37 5.60
C VAL A 95 -3.16 7.41 6.16
N THR A 96 -3.03 7.46 7.49
CA THR A 96 -2.11 8.38 8.17
C THR A 96 -0.74 7.76 8.36
N ASP A 97 -0.69 6.47 8.69
CA ASP A 97 0.54 5.72 8.88
C ASP A 97 0.51 4.47 7.97
N PRO A 98 1.33 4.40 6.91
CA PRO A 98 1.36 3.25 6.02
C PRO A 98 1.95 1.99 6.69
N PHE A 99 2.52 2.09 7.89
CA PHE A 99 3.11 1.00 8.66
C PHE A 99 2.23 0.50 9.80
N ASP A 100 0.99 1.01 9.93
CA ASP A 100 0.06 0.56 10.97
C ASP A 100 -0.24 -0.94 10.79
N PRO A 101 0.07 -1.79 11.79
CA PRO A 101 -0.08 -3.24 11.68
C PRO A 101 -1.53 -3.69 11.44
N THR A 102 -2.53 -2.86 11.78
CA THR A 102 -3.95 -3.14 11.48
C THR A 102 -4.24 -3.20 9.98
N HIS A 103 -3.32 -2.72 9.13
CA HIS A 103 -3.45 -2.80 7.68
C HIS A 103 -3.19 -4.22 7.16
N ALA A 104 -2.44 -5.04 7.90
CA ALA A 104 -2.10 -6.44 7.60
C ALA A 104 -3.13 -7.45 8.12
N ASP A 105 -4.33 -6.99 8.48
CA ASP A 105 -5.42 -7.86 8.91
C ASP A 105 -5.91 -8.74 7.75
N GLU A 106 -5.75 -10.05 7.91
CA GLU A 106 -6.11 -11.03 6.88
C GLU A 106 -7.62 -11.04 6.59
N HIS A 107 -8.46 -10.79 7.59
CA HIS A 107 -9.91 -10.71 7.37
C HIS A 107 -10.27 -9.49 6.51
N ALA A 108 -9.61 -8.34 6.73
CA ALA A 108 -9.75 -7.16 5.89
C ALA A 108 -9.35 -7.46 4.44
N LEU A 109 -8.18 -8.06 4.25
CA LEU A 109 -7.65 -8.41 2.93
C LEU A 109 -8.61 -9.33 2.18
N ARG A 110 -9.05 -10.41 2.82
CA ARG A 110 -10.01 -11.36 2.23
C ARG A 110 -11.34 -10.70 1.89
N ALA A 111 -11.85 -9.83 2.76
CA ALA A 111 -13.11 -9.12 2.53
C ALA A 111 -13.02 -8.15 1.34
N VAL A 112 -11.92 -7.38 1.25
CA VAL A 112 -11.69 -6.47 0.13
C VAL A 112 -11.48 -7.24 -1.17
N ALA A 113 -10.69 -8.31 -1.17
CA ALA A 113 -10.50 -9.16 -2.33
C ALA A 113 -11.84 -9.74 -2.83
N ARG A 114 -12.69 -10.22 -1.92
CA ARG A 114 -14.06 -10.67 -2.26
C ARG A 114 -14.91 -9.56 -2.86
N ARG A 115 -14.87 -8.34 -2.31
CA ARG A 115 -15.56 -7.17 -2.87
C ARG A 115 -15.06 -6.88 -4.29
N LEU A 116 -13.76 -6.88 -4.52
CA LEU A 116 -13.18 -6.62 -5.85
C LEU A 116 -13.59 -7.71 -6.86
N LYS A 117 -13.58 -8.98 -6.46
CA LYS A 117 -14.09 -10.08 -7.28
C LYS A 117 -15.57 -9.92 -7.61
N TRP A 118 -16.39 -9.59 -6.63
CA TRP A 118 -17.83 -9.41 -6.83
C TRP A 118 -18.16 -8.24 -7.77
N HIS A 119 -17.51 -7.10 -7.58
CA HIS A 119 -17.82 -5.88 -8.32
C HIS A 119 -17.16 -5.79 -9.70
N TYR A 120 -15.99 -6.38 -9.88
CA TYR A 120 -15.18 -6.24 -11.09
C TYR A 120 -14.79 -7.57 -11.75
N GLY A 121 -15.10 -8.71 -11.14
CA GLY A 121 -14.70 -10.03 -11.65
C GLY A 121 -13.21 -10.33 -11.49
N ILE A 122 -12.49 -9.57 -10.66
CA ILE A 122 -11.03 -9.64 -10.53
C ILE A 122 -10.65 -10.43 -9.27
N GLU A 123 -9.79 -11.42 -9.45
CA GLU A 123 -9.12 -12.10 -8.34
C GLU A 123 -7.78 -11.45 -8.06
N VAL A 124 -7.55 -11.04 -6.81
CA VAL A 124 -6.32 -10.39 -6.36
C VAL A 124 -5.96 -10.87 -4.96
N TRP A 125 -4.66 -11.06 -4.76
CA TRP A 125 -4.04 -11.34 -3.47
C TRP A 125 -2.71 -10.59 -3.41
N ILE A 126 -2.26 -10.28 -2.20
CA ILE A 126 -0.93 -9.70 -1.97
C ILE A 126 0.10 -10.82 -2.19
N ALA A 127 1.10 -10.61 -3.05
CA ALA A 127 2.17 -11.58 -3.22
C ALA A 127 2.98 -11.77 -1.93
N GLU A 128 3.53 -12.95 -1.71
CA GLU A 128 4.33 -13.22 -0.50
C GLU A 128 5.67 -12.47 -0.55
N GLU A 129 6.26 -12.35 -1.73
CA GLU A 129 7.56 -11.71 -1.93
C GLU A 129 7.45 -10.18 -1.81
N SER A 130 8.33 -9.57 -1.02
CA SER A 130 8.49 -8.12 -1.00
C SER A 130 8.91 -7.58 -2.36
N ILE A 131 8.55 -6.33 -2.62
CA ILE A 131 9.02 -5.58 -3.78
C ILE A 131 10.50 -5.24 -3.55
N SER A 132 11.35 -5.61 -4.51
CA SER A 132 12.70 -5.07 -4.62
C SER A 132 12.67 -3.80 -5.45
N PHE A 133 12.86 -2.67 -4.78
CA PHE A 133 12.97 -1.36 -5.41
C PHE A 133 14.33 -1.14 -6.07
N ASP A 134 15.32 -2.04 -5.91
CA ASP A 134 16.62 -1.94 -6.59
C ASP A 134 16.48 -2.11 -8.10
N SER A 135 15.51 -2.91 -8.53
CA SER A 135 15.21 -3.18 -9.95
C SER A 135 14.25 -2.17 -10.60
N TRP A 136 13.88 -1.12 -9.87
CA TRP A 136 12.96 -0.06 -10.31
C TRP A 136 13.68 1.22 -10.70
#